data_AF-A0A5C4NY94-F1
#
_entry.id   AF-A0A5C4NY94-F1
#
_cell.length_a   1.000
_cell.length_b   1.000
_cell.length_c   1.000
_cell.angle_alpha   90.00
_cell.angle_beta   90.00
_cell.angle_gamma   90.00
#
_symmetry.space_group_name_H-M   'P 1'
#
loop_
_entity.id
_entity.type
_entity.pdbx_description
1 polymer ?
#
loop_
_entity_poly.entity_id
_entity_poly.type
_entity_poly.pdbx_seq_one_letter_code
_entity_poly.pdbx_strand_id
1 'polypeptide(L)'
;MQPVPELIAPVLAILAGQPSSEIHAFWISSADELNELSPAEMLAGKSFETRTEVHSSQQALLDLPASERLRKVLAAAKWQHRGMADITG
;
A
#
# COMPACT_ATOMS: atom_id res chain seq x y z
N MET A 1 -9.72 -14.67 -8.55
CA MET A 1 -8.78 -13.69 -7.96
C MET A 1 -8.30 -12.78 -9.07
N GLN A 2 -8.30 -11.46 -8.88
CA GLN A 2 -7.60 -10.57 -9.81
C GLN A 2 -6.09 -10.76 -9.64
N PRO A 3 -5.31 -10.86 -10.73
CA PRO A 3 -3.87 -11.06 -10.63
C PRO A 3 -3.18 -9.80 -10.10
N VAL A 4 -2.19 -9.98 -9.23
CA VAL A 4 -1.44 -8.90 -8.56
C VAL A 4 -0.90 -7.82 -9.52
N PRO A 5 -0.39 -8.15 -10.73
CA PRO A 5 0.06 -7.13 -11.69
C PRO A 5 -1.01 -6.08 -12.06
N GLU A 6 -2.29 -6.48 -12.16
CA GLU A 6 -3.39 -5.56 -12.46
C GLU A 6 -3.68 -4.59 -11.30
N LEU A 7 -3.34 -4.97 -10.07
CA LEU A 7 -3.52 -4.14 -8.87
C LEU A 7 -2.34 -3.18 -8.66
N ILE A 8 -1.14 -3.52 -9.14
CA ILE A 8 0.06 -2.69 -9.00
C ILE A 8 0.03 -1.51 -9.96
N ALA A 9 -0.35 -1.72 -11.23
CA ALA A 9 -0.28 -0.68 -12.27
C ALA A 9 -1.04 0.62 -11.91
N PRO A 10 -2.27 0.58 -11.36
CA PRO A 10 -2.98 1.78 -10.92
C PRO A 10 -2.26 2.56 -9.82
N VAL A 11 -1.49 1.88 -8.96
CA VAL A 11 -0.74 2.51 -7.86
C VAL A 11 0.53 3.16 -8.40
N LEU A 12 1.25 2.48 -9.29
CA LEU A 12 2.43 3.04 -9.96
C LEU A 12 2.09 4.29 -10.80
N ALA A 13 0.91 4.33 -11.40
CA ALA A 13 0.44 5.51 -12.13
C ALA A 13 0.30 6.75 -11.21
N ILE A 14 -0.05 6.57 -9.93
CA ILE A 14 -0.14 7.66 -8.94
C ILE A 14 1.25 8.10 -8.48
N LEU A 15 2.16 7.16 -8.29
CA LEU A 15 3.53 7.42 -7.83
C LEU A 15 4.47 7.79 -8.98
N ALA A 16 3.95 7.94 -10.20
CA ALA A 16 4.75 8.27 -11.37
C ALA A 16 5.51 9.59 -11.16
N GLY A 17 6.80 9.58 -11.47
CA GLY A 17 7.68 10.74 -11.26
C GLY A 17 8.34 10.81 -9.88
N GLN A 18 7.99 9.93 -8.94
CA GLN A 18 8.75 9.78 -7.69
C GLN A 18 10.07 9.02 -7.91
N PRO A 19 11.11 9.29 -7.11
CA PRO A 19 12.33 8.49 -7.11
C PRO A 19 12.06 7.01 -6.85
N SER A 20 12.79 6.10 -7.49
CA SER A 20 12.61 4.66 -7.29
C SER A 20 12.76 4.23 -5.83
N SER A 21 13.59 4.93 -5.05
CA SER A 21 13.73 4.70 -3.60
C SER A 21 12.46 5.01 -2.83
N GLU A 22 11.74 6.08 -3.19
CA GLU A 22 10.46 6.47 -2.57
C GLU A 22 9.35 5.50 -2.96
N ILE A 23 9.33 5.07 -4.23
CA ILE A 23 8.40 4.04 -4.69
C ILE A 23 8.65 2.73 -3.93
N HIS A 24 9.91 2.34 -3.75
CA HIS A 24 10.26 1.15 -2.96
C HIS A 24 9.82 1.32 -1.50
N ALA A 25 10.13 2.46 -0.87
CA ALA A 25 9.75 2.75 0.51
C ALA A 25 8.23 2.69 0.70
N PHE A 26 7.44 3.23 -0.23
CA PHE A 26 5.99 3.12 -0.20
C PHE A 26 5.53 1.67 -0.10
N TRP A 27 6.12 0.76 -0.88
CA TRP A 27 5.65 -0.63 -0.92
C TRP A 27 5.95 -1.43 0.34
N ILE A 28 7.06 -1.14 1.01
CA ILE A 28 7.57 -1.97 2.11
C ILE A 28 7.35 -1.36 3.50
N SER A 29 7.17 -0.05 3.60
CA SER A 29 6.97 0.64 4.88
C SER A 29 5.57 0.41 5.43
N SER A 30 5.45 0.42 6.76
CA SER A 30 4.13 0.46 7.41
C SER A 30 3.46 1.80 7.14
N ALA A 31 2.14 1.78 7.04
CA ALA A 31 1.32 2.98 6.95
C ALA A 31 0.24 2.94 8.03
N ASP A 32 0.17 3.99 8.85
CA ASP A 32 -0.80 4.16 9.93
C ASP A 32 -2.24 3.96 9.41
N GLU A 33 -2.56 4.49 8.22
CA GLU A 33 -3.88 4.40 7.60
C GLU A 33 -4.27 2.96 7.19
N LEU A 34 -3.29 2.06 7.16
CA LEU A 34 -3.43 0.64 6.85
C LEU A 34 -3.25 -0.23 8.12
N ASN A 35 -3.40 0.34 9.32
CA ASN A 35 -3.15 -0.33 10.60
C ASN A 35 -1.74 -0.93 10.67
N GLU A 36 -0.71 -0.17 10.27
CA GLU A 36 0.69 -0.59 10.23
C GLU A 36 1.00 -1.73 9.24
N LEU A 37 0.07 -2.05 8.34
CA LEU A 37 0.36 -2.91 7.19
C LEU A 37 1.06 -2.12 6.09
N SER A 38 1.94 -2.80 5.35
CA SER A 38 2.49 -2.21 4.13
C SER A 38 1.48 -2.26 2.97
N PRO A 39 1.58 -1.35 2.00
CA PRO A 39 0.80 -1.41 0.76
C PRO A 39 0.94 -2.73 0.01
N ALA A 40 2.12 -3.36 0.03
CA ALA A 40 2.34 -4.66 -0.60
C ALA A 40 1.54 -5.78 0.07
N GLU A 41 1.55 -5.84 1.40
CA GLU A 41 0.75 -6.81 2.17
C GLU A 41 -0.75 -6.63 1.93
N MET A 42 -1.19 -5.38 1.89
CA MET A 42 -2.57 -5.03 1.57
C MET A 42 -2.99 -5.50 0.17
N LEU A 43 -2.18 -5.26 -0.87
CA LEU A 43 -2.52 -5.76 -2.21
C LEU A 43 -2.50 -7.29 -2.26
N ALA A 44 -1.52 -7.92 -1.64
CA ALA A 44 -1.40 -9.37 -1.57
C ALA A 44 -2.55 -10.02 -0.78
N GLY A 45 -3.14 -9.30 0.19
CA GLY A 45 -4.10 -9.87 1.14
C GLY A 45 -3.45 -10.86 2.10
N LYS A 46 -2.15 -10.71 2.33
CA LYS A 46 -1.35 -11.59 3.20
C LYS A 46 -0.25 -10.76 3.85
N SER A 47 0.05 -11.06 5.11
CA SER A 47 1.21 -10.50 5.79
C SER A 47 2.52 -11.05 5.22
N PHE A 48 3.60 -10.30 5.42
CA PHE A 48 4.94 -10.84 5.23
C PHE A 48 5.23 -11.96 6.24
N GLU A 49 6.07 -12.90 5.82
CA GLU A 49 6.50 -14.04 6.65
C GLU A 49 7.37 -13.61 7.84
N THR A 50 7.97 -12.42 7.75
CA THR A 50 8.81 -11.82 8.80
C THR A 50 8.00 -11.22 9.94
N ARG A 51 6.67 -11.10 9.82
CA ARG A 51 5.83 -10.62 10.93
C ARG A 51 5.70 -11.69 12.00
N THR A 52 6.04 -11.34 13.23
CA THR A 52 5.90 -12.22 14.40
C THR A 52 4.45 -12.49 14.75
N GLU A 53 3.59 -11.47 14.66
CA GLU A 53 2.14 -11.56 14.91
C GLU A 53 1.36 -10.62 13.97
N VAL A 54 0.12 -11.00 13.67
CA VAL A 54 -0.83 -10.18 12.91
C VAL A 54 -2.02 -9.90 13.83
N HIS A 55 -2.24 -8.63 14.14
CA HIS A 55 -3.37 -8.23 14.99
C HIS A 55 -4.70 -8.47 14.28
N SER A 56 -5.79 -8.72 15.02
CA SER A 56 -7.11 -8.98 14.43
C SER A 56 -7.61 -7.86 13.52
N SER A 57 -7.29 -6.60 13.85
CA SER A 57 -7.61 -5.45 13.00
C SER A 57 -6.81 -5.40 11.69
N GLN A 58 -5.60 -5.98 11.65
CA GLN A 58 -4.80 -6.14 10.45
C GLN A 58 -5.35 -7.30 9.61
N GLN A 59 -5.66 -8.43 10.25
CA GLN A 59 -6.26 -9.57 9.56
C GLN A 59 -7.59 -9.19 8.88
N ALA A 60 -8.44 -8.42 9.56
CA ALA A 60 -9.68 -7.93 8.98
C ALA A 60 -9.47 -7.08 7.71
N LEU A 61 -8.35 -6.35 7.59
CA LEU A 61 -8.00 -5.61 6.37
C LEU A 61 -7.49 -6.54 5.26
N LEU A 62 -6.69 -7.55 5.60
CA LEU A 62 -6.17 -8.54 4.66
C LEU A 62 -7.30 -9.40 4.07
N ASP A 63 -8.33 -9.68 4.85
CA ASP A 63 -9.51 -10.46 4.42
C ASP A 63 -10.49 -9.68 3.54
N LEU A 64 -10.32 -8.36 3.39
CA LEU A 64 -11.16 -7.56 2.49
C LEU A 64 -11.04 -8.04 1.04
N PRO A 65 -12.09 -7.84 0.20
CA PRO A 65 -11.99 -8.06 -1.23
C PRO A 65 -10.83 -7.28 -1.86
N ALA A 66 -10.17 -7.87 -2.86
CA ALA A 66 -9.01 -7.25 -3.52
C ALA A 66 -9.28 -5.82 -4.02
N SER A 67 -10.50 -5.53 -4.48
CA SER A 67 -10.93 -4.18 -4.89
C SER A 67 -10.93 -3.19 -3.73
N GLU A 68 -11.36 -3.59 -2.54
CA GLU A 68 -11.37 -2.73 -1.34
C GLU A 68 -9.96 -2.51 -0.80
N ARG A 69 -9.11 -3.54 -0.84
CA ARG A 69 -7.69 -3.41 -0.48
C ARG A 69 -6.97 -2.46 -1.44
N LEU A 70 -7.18 -2.63 -2.75
CA LEU A 70 -6.67 -1.72 -3.77
C LEU A 70 -7.14 -0.29 -3.52
N ARG A 71 -8.44 -0.07 -3.26
CA ARG A 71 -8.98 1.27 -2.98
C ARG A 71 -8.26 1.96 -1.82
N LYS A 72 -7.95 1.22 -0.75
CA LYS A 72 -7.20 1.74 0.41
C LYS A 72 -5.75 2.06 0.05
N VAL A 73 -5.08 1.18 -0.70
CA VAL A 73 -3.70 1.40 -1.18
C VAL A 73 -3.61 2.62 -2.10
N LEU A 74 -4.58 2.80 -3.00
CA LEU A 74 -4.66 3.99 -3.86
C LEU A 74 -4.87 5.28 -3.06
N ALA A 75 -5.60 5.22 -1.94
CA ALA A 75 -5.74 6.36 -1.05
C ALA A 75 -4.39 6.70 -0.42
N ALA A 76 -3.67 5.72 0.14
CA ALA A 76 -2.34 5.91 0.73
C ALA A 76 -1.33 6.50 -0.29
N ALA A 77 -1.31 5.99 -1.53
CA ALA A 77 -0.44 6.52 -2.58
C ALA A 77 -0.73 7.99 -2.91
N LYS A 78 -2.00 8.40 -2.91
CA LYS A 78 -2.40 9.80 -3.12
C LYS A 78 -1.96 10.71 -1.96
N TRP A 79 -2.01 10.22 -0.73
CA TRP A 79 -1.55 10.97 0.44
C TRP A 79 -0.04 11.21 0.39
N GLN A 80 0.75 10.16 0.14
CA GLN A 80 2.21 10.30 -0.01
C GLN A 80 2.58 11.25 -1.15
N HIS A 81 1.91 11.13 -2.30
CA HIS A 81 2.17 12.02 -3.44
C HIS A 81 1.87 13.49 -3.12
N ARG A 82 0.83 13.79 -2.33
CA ARG A 82 0.53 15.17 -1.90
C ARG A 82 1.56 15.69 -0.89
N GLY A 83 1.88 14.89 0.14
CA GLY A 83 2.87 15.28 1.15
C GLY A 83 4.22 15.66 0.56
N MET A 84 4.65 15.00 -0.52
CA MET A 84 5.87 15.39 -1.25
C MET A 84 5.70 16.69 -2.06
N ALA A 85 4.56 16.89 -2.73
CA ALA A 85 4.31 18.10 -3.51
C ALA A 85 4.38 19.37 -2.65
N ASP A 86 3.94 19.28 -1.39
CA ASP A 86 3.96 20.39 -0.44
C ASP A 86 5.37 20.71 0.12
N ILE A 87 6.32 19.76 0.07
CA ILE A 87 7.70 19.95 0.56
C ILE A 87 8.61 20.61 -0.49
N THR A 88 8.27 20.47 -1.77
CA THR A 88 9.03 21.04 -2.89
C THR A 88 8.50 22.39 -3.41
N GLY A 89 7.47 22.95 -2.75
CA GLY A 89 6.80 24.21 -3.13
C GLY A 89 7.38 25.45 -2.48
#